data_AF-A0A9P5MKD1-F1
#
_entry.id   AF-A0A9P5MKD1-F1
#
_cell.length_a   1.000
_cell.length_b   1.000
_cell.length_c   1.000
_cell.angle_alpha   90.00
_cell.angle_beta   90.00
_cell.angle_gamma   90.00
#
_symmetry.space_group_name_H-M   'P 1'
#
loop_
_entity.id
_entity.type
_entity.pdbx_description
1 polymer ?
#
loop_
_entity_poly.entity_id
_entity_poly.type
_entity_poly.pdbx_seq_one_letter_code
_entity_poly.pdbx_strand_id
1 'polypeptide(L)'
;CGELSGTMRCTECTINAMFCPGCMCVRHCKQPLHRIQRWTGSFFAVHSLADTGLVVQLGHDGHACPNPKVQHRSLMVIDISGIHMVKYTLCCCMLQKLNPIVQFMHAQWFPATALCPCTVVTLCTLCLFHALAIQGKVNAYDFYNGLVCITDGAGKFKPKVAYNEFVHAVQIFHHIRMAKHAGRMYDPKGMQNTMRRELALVCPACPIPSLNLPPGWENAPPEDRYYAFLTIDANFKLKAKNRGTKAVMLSDSYAYIVQDADYASHLSKSMDDMKEVQSMLMLFLAWVLLSPQPWDFPPSIDGDVSREDSPMELDEPEGVVSLD
;
A
#
# COMPACT_ATOMS: atom_id res chain seq x y z
N CYS A 1 27.08 -31.31 10.74
CA CYS A 1 27.85 -32.27 9.92
C CYS A 1 28.65 -33.25 10.77
N GLY A 2 28.92 -32.98 12.06
CA GLY A 2 29.78 -33.85 12.89
C GLY A 2 31.27 -33.53 12.77
N GLU A 3 31.65 -32.60 11.88
CA GLU A 3 33.04 -32.29 11.55
C GLU A 3 33.49 -30.89 12.01
N LEU A 4 32.58 -29.91 11.98
CA LEU A 4 32.88 -28.51 12.28
C LEU A 4 32.05 -28.04 13.48
N SER A 5 32.67 -27.24 14.35
CA SER A 5 32.00 -26.59 15.47
C SER A 5 30.89 -25.65 15.00
N GLY A 6 29.76 -25.71 15.70
CA GLY A 6 28.67 -24.76 15.48
C GLY A 6 29.05 -23.38 15.99
N THR A 7 29.02 -22.38 15.11
CA THR A 7 29.34 -20.98 15.46
C THR A 7 28.21 -20.02 15.12
N MET A 8 27.14 -20.48 14.49
CA MET A 8 26.03 -19.63 14.08
C MET A 8 24.69 -20.18 14.53
N ARG A 9 23.77 -19.29 14.86
CA ARG A 9 22.39 -19.62 15.18
C ARG A 9 21.44 -18.77 14.35
N CYS A 10 20.26 -19.30 14.07
CA CYS A 10 19.17 -18.54 13.48
C CYS A 10 18.25 -18.01 14.61
N THR A 11 17.78 -16.78 14.50
CA THR A 11 16.89 -16.15 15.48
C THR A 11 15.41 -16.32 15.14
N GLU A 12 15.10 -16.85 13.95
CA GLU A 12 13.73 -17.06 13.46
C GLU A 12 13.32 -18.53 13.37
N CYS A 13 14.29 -19.45 13.32
CA CYS A 13 13.99 -20.87 13.42
C CYS A 13 13.49 -21.21 14.83
N THR A 14 12.51 -22.11 14.89
CA THR A 14 12.04 -22.69 16.17
C THR A 14 13.12 -23.53 16.87
N ILE A 15 14.12 -24.00 16.13
CA ILE A 15 15.24 -24.76 16.68
C ILE A 15 16.34 -23.80 17.15
N ASN A 16 16.53 -23.76 18.46
CA ASN A 16 17.60 -23.00 19.11
C ASN A 16 18.89 -23.84 19.20
N ALA A 17 19.49 -24.15 18.04
CA ALA A 17 20.76 -24.88 17.94
C ALA A 17 21.81 -24.10 17.15
N MET A 18 23.08 -24.41 17.40
CA MET A 18 24.21 -23.81 16.68
C MET A 18 24.68 -24.72 15.55
N PHE A 19 24.96 -24.11 14.40
CA PHE A 19 25.38 -24.79 13.17
C PHE A 19 26.69 -24.20 12.65
N CYS A 20 27.45 -25.02 11.93
CA CYS A 20 28.58 -24.54 11.13
C CYS A 20 28.07 -23.78 9.87
N PRO A 21 28.92 -23.02 9.16
CA PRO A 21 28.53 -22.31 7.93
C PRO A 21 27.83 -23.16 6.88
N GLY A 22 28.37 -24.32 6.55
CA GLY A 22 27.76 -25.22 5.55
C GLY A 22 26.36 -25.67 5.96
N CYS A 23 26.20 -26.16 7.19
CA CYS A 23 24.89 -26.58 7.70
C CYS A 23 23.89 -25.42 7.78
N MET A 24 24.36 -24.20 8.09
CA MET A 24 23.53 -23.01 8.12
C MET A 24 22.95 -22.71 6.73
N CYS A 25 23.78 -22.72 5.68
CA CYS A 25 23.35 -22.50 4.29
C CYS A 25 22.40 -23.60 3.80
N VAL A 26 22.71 -24.88 4.05
CA VAL A 26 21.86 -26.01 3.63
C VAL A 26 20.47 -25.92 4.26
N ARG A 27 20.39 -25.53 5.54
CA ARG A 27 19.11 -25.43 6.24
C ARG A 27 18.27 -24.24 5.77
N HIS A 28 18.92 -23.14 5.40
CA HIS A 28 18.26 -21.89 5.00
C HIS A 28 18.11 -21.73 3.48
N CYS A 29 18.44 -22.72 2.67
CA CYS A 29 18.27 -22.63 1.22
C CYS A 29 16.80 -22.39 0.81
N LYS A 30 15.85 -22.88 1.61
CA LYS A 30 14.41 -22.66 1.43
C LYS A 30 13.84 -21.49 2.24
N GLN A 31 14.62 -20.93 3.16
CA GLN A 31 14.24 -19.80 4.02
C GLN A 31 15.39 -18.78 4.03
N PRO A 32 15.72 -18.18 2.87
CA PRO A 32 16.95 -17.40 2.71
C PRO A 32 16.89 -16.02 3.39
N LEU A 33 15.72 -15.64 3.91
CA LEU A 33 15.46 -14.35 4.55
C LEU A 33 15.40 -14.45 6.08
N HIS A 34 15.75 -15.60 6.65
CA HIS A 34 15.88 -15.72 8.09
C HIS A 34 17.13 -14.99 8.59
N ARG A 35 16.98 -14.30 9.73
CA ARG A 35 18.09 -13.63 10.39
C ARG A 35 18.93 -14.62 11.19
N ILE A 36 20.24 -14.42 11.09
CA ILE A 36 21.23 -15.25 11.76
C ILE A 36 22.21 -14.39 12.57
N GLN A 37 22.85 -15.04 13.53
CA GLN A 37 23.91 -14.46 14.35
C GLN A 37 25.10 -15.39 14.39
N ARG A 38 26.30 -14.83 14.46
CA ARG A 38 27.56 -15.55 14.59
C ARG A 38 28.19 -15.27 15.95
N TRP A 39 28.64 -16.33 16.61
CA TRP A 39 29.42 -16.26 17.84
C TRP A 39 30.81 -15.71 17.54
N THR A 40 31.18 -14.63 18.22
CA THR A 40 32.50 -13.98 18.08
C THR A 40 33.54 -14.52 19.06
N GLY A 41 33.14 -15.38 19.99
CA GLY A 41 33.94 -15.78 21.16
C GLY A 41 33.43 -15.15 22.46
N SER A 42 32.76 -14.00 22.38
CA SER A 42 32.24 -13.26 23.55
C SER A 42 30.76 -12.92 23.46
N PHE A 43 30.23 -12.65 22.26
CA PHE A 43 28.81 -12.36 22.05
C PHE A 43 28.33 -12.83 20.68
N PHE A 44 27.02 -12.81 20.48
CA PHE A 44 26.40 -13.06 19.19
C PHE A 44 26.29 -11.76 18.39
N ALA A 45 27.09 -11.64 17.34
CA ALA A 45 27.00 -10.54 16.39
C ALA A 45 26.00 -10.87 15.28
N VAL A 46 25.30 -9.85 14.77
CA VAL A 46 24.46 -9.98 13.58
C VAL A 46 25.33 -10.47 12.41
N HIS A 47 24.81 -11.42 11.65
CA HIS A 47 25.48 -11.94 10.46
C HIS A 47 24.47 -12.16 9.34
N SER A 48 24.93 -12.28 8.10
CA SER A 48 24.06 -12.52 6.95
C SER A 48 24.30 -13.91 6.36
N LEU A 49 23.24 -14.52 5.84
CA LEU A 49 23.34 -15.77 5.09
C LEU A 49 24.21 -15.58 3.83
N ALA A 50 24.16 -14.41 3.20
CA ALA A 50 24.99 -14.07 2.04
C ALA A 50 26.51 -14.04 2.35
N ASP A 51 26.88 -13.54 3.52
CA ASP A 51 28.28 -13.54 4.00
C ASP A 51 28.73 -14.94 4.44
N THR A 52 27.78 -15.75 4.92
CA THR A 52 28.00 -17.17 5.21
C THR A 52 28.26 -18.00 3.94
N GLY A 53 27.84 -17.49 2.78
CA GLY A 53 28.03 -18.11 1.47
C GLY A 53 26.75 -18.63 0.82
N LEU A 54 25.58 -18.36 1.40
CA LEU A 54 24.30 -18.71 0.78
C LEU A 54 24.10 -17.89 -0.50
N VAL A 55 23.76 -18.58 -1.58
CA VAL A 55 23.34 -17.99 -2.86
C VAL A 55 21.95 -18.51 -3.18
N VAL A 56 21.00 -17.61 -3.36
CA VAL A 56 19.61 -17.98 -3.67
C VAL A 56 19.48 -18.26 -5.15
N GLN A 57 19.09 -19.49 -5.50
CA GLN A 57 18.76 -19.85 -6.88
C GLN A 57 17.33 -19.41 -7.22
N LEU A 58 17.20 -18.49 -8.17
CA LEU A 58 15.92 -18.09 -8.75
C LEU A 58 15.65 -18.88 -10.04
N GLY A 59 14.38 -19.19 -10.29
CA GLY A 59 13.98 -20.15 -11.32
C GLY A 59 14.11 -21.61 -10.87
N HIS A 60 13.57 -22.55 -11.65
CA HIS A 60 13.44 -23.96 -11.28
C HIS A 60 12.75 -24.19 -9.92
N ASP A 61 11.84 -23.31 -9.52
CA ASP A 61 11.10 -23.38 -8.25
C ASP A 61 12.00 -23.62 -7.01
N GLY A 62 13.23 -23.08 -7.05
CA GLY A 62 14.23 -23.21 -5.98
C GLY A 62 15.09 -24.48 -6.03
N HIS A 63 14.92 -25.34 -7.04
CA HIS A 63 15.81 -26.48 -7.28
C HIS A 63 17.14 -26.06 -7.90
N ALA A 64 18.12 -26.97 -7.87
CA ALA A 64 19.41 -26.77 -8.52
C ALA A 64 19.22 -26.56 -10.03
N CYS A 65 19.82 -25.48 -10.55
CA CYS A 65 19.79 -25.18 -11.97
C CYS A 65 21.06 -25.74 -12.64
N PRO A 66 20.95 -26.44 -13.79
CA PRO A 66 22.11 -26.93 -14.53
C PRO A 66 22.85 -25.82 -15.29
N ASN A 67 22.24 -24.64 -15.48
CA ASN A 67 22.88 -23.46 -16.07
C ASN A 67 22.60 -22.18 -15.26
N PRO A 68 23.14 -22.06 -14.03
CA PRO A 68 22.91 -20.91 -13.18
C PRO A 68 23.84 -19.75 -13.59
N LYS A 69 23.28 -18.55 -13.75
CA LYS A 69 24.06 -17.33 -13.95
C LYS A 69 24.15 -16.54 -12.66
N VAL A 70 25.33 -16.55 -12.05
CA VAL A 70 25.65 -15.76 -10.86
C VAL A 70 25.53 -14.27 -11.18
N GLN A 71 24.84 -13.55 -10.31
CA GLN A 71 24.72 -12.10 -10.43
C GLN A 71 25.82 -11.42 -9.61
N HIS A 72 26.48 -10.42 -10.22
CA HIS A 72 27.58 -9.70 -9.57
C HIS A 72 27.09 -8.73 -8.48
N ARG A 73 25.86 -8.22 -8.62
CA ARG A 73 25.25 -7.30 -7.66
C ARG A 73 24.44 -8.07 -6.64
N SER A 74 24.58 -7.73 -5.36
CA SER A 74 23.68 -8.23 -4.32
C SER A 74 22.29 -7.61 -4.50
N LEU A 75 21.28 -8.40 -4.16
CA LEU A 75 19.88 -8.00 -4.20
C LEU A 75 19.43 -7.56 -2.81
N MET A 76 18.75 -6.43 -2.73
CA MET A 76 18.02 -6.05 -1.53
C MET A 76 16.64 -6.66 -1.55
N VAL A 77 16.28 -7.41 -0.51
CA VAL A 77 14.96 -7.99 -0.31
C VAL A 77 14.31 -7.34 0.90
N ILE A 78 13.20 -6.64 0.69
CA ILE A 78 12.37 -6.05 1.74
C ILE A 78 11.32 -7.09 2.12
N ASP A 79 11.43 -7.63 3.32
CA ASP A 79 10.55 -8.66 3.87
C ASP A 79 9.95 -8.24 5.22
N ILE A 80 8.90 -8.94 5.67
CA ILE A 80 8.30 -8.75 7.00
C ILE A 80 9.30 -9.00 8.14
N SER A 81 10.33 -9.84 7.92
CA SER A 81 11.38 -10.09 8.91
C SER A 81 12.48 -9.02 8.92
N GLY A 82 12.47 -8.08 7.96
CA GLY A 82 13.43 -7.00 7.82
C GLY A 82 13.96 -6.82 6.40
N ILE A 83 15.02 -6.03 6.27
CA ILE A 83 15.68 -5.72 5.00
C ILE A 83 16.95 -6.54 4.87
N HIS A 84 17.00 -7.38 3.84
CA HIS A 84 18.06 -8.37 3.63
C HIS A 84 18.90 -8.04 2.41
N MET A 85 20.21 -8.30 2.51
CA MET A 85 21.10 -8.33 1.37
C MET A 85 21.41 -9.77 1.01
N VAL A 86 21.01 -10.21 -0.18
CA VAL A 86 21.19 -11.60 -0.65
C VAL A 86 22.08 -11.67 -1.88
N LYS A 87 22.86 -12.75 -1.99
CA LYS A 87 23.49 -13.17 -3.25
C LYS A 87 22.53 -14.09 -3.97
N TYR A 88 22.47 -14.01 -5.29
CA TYR A 88 21.51 -14.78 -6.07
C TYR A 88 22.04 -15.17 -7.45
N THR A 89 21.43 -16.20 -8.00
CA THR A 89 21.65 -16.71 -9.36
C THR A 89 20.32 -16.71 -10.10
N LEU A 90 20.37 -16.44 -11.41
CA LEU A 90 19.24 -16.56 -12.31
C LEU A 90 19.40 -17.81 -13.17
N CYS A 91 18.32 -18.52 -13.42
CA CYS A 91 18.30 -19.60 -14.40
C CYS A 91 18.51 -19.06 -15.82
N CYS A 92 19.41 -19.72 -16.57
CA CYS A 92 19.67 -19.46 -17.99
C CYS A 92 19.51 -20.71 -18.86
N CYS A 93 18.72 -21.70 -18.43
CA CYS A 93 18.47 -22.91 -19.20
C CYS A 93 17.71 -22.60 -20.50
N MET A 94 18.11 -23.24 -21.59
CA MET A 94 17.55 -22.99 -22.93
C MET A 94 16.07 -23.38 -23.04
N LEU A 95 15.66 -24.48 -22.39
CA LEU A 95 14.29 -25.00 -22.42
C LEU A 95 13.31 -24.19 -21.56
N GLN A 96 13.81 -23.41 -20.60
CA GLN A 96 13.03 -22.57 -19.68
C GLN A 96 13.67 -21.18 -19.59
N LYS A 97 13.82 -20.51 -20.73
CA LYS A 97 14.36 -19.14 -20.77
C LYS A 97 13.33 -18.16 -20.22
N LEU A 98 13.22 -18.11 -18.89
CA LEU A 98 12.33 -17.19 -18.18
C LEU A 98 12.99 -15.83 -18.08
N ASN A 99 12.21 -14.79 -18.36
CA ASN A 99 12.60 -13.41 -18.09
C ASN A 99 12.96 -13.27 -16.59
N PRO A 100 14.04 -12.53 -16.22
CA PRO A 100 14.40 -12.31 -14.83
C PRO A 100 13.23 -11.91 -13.93
N ILE A 101 12.33 -11.03 -14.40
CA ILE A 101 11.13 -10.62 -13.65
C ILE A 101 10.26 -11.82 -13.28
N VAL A 102 10.03 -12.73 -14.23
CA VAL A 102 9.20 -13.93 -14.00
C VAL A 102 9.85 -14.83 -12.95
N GLN A 103 11.18 -14.96 -12.96
CA GLN A 103 11.90 -15.73 -11.95
C GLN A 103 11.77 -15.13 -10.55
N PHE A 104 11.80 -13.80 -10.42
CA PHE A 104 11.51 -13.10 -9.17
C PHE A 104 10.06 -13.33 -8.71
N MET A 105 9.10 -13.20 -9.63
CA MET A 105 7.68 -13.38 -9.33
C MET A 105 7.37 -14.82 -8.90
N HIS A 106 8.02 -15.84 -9.50
CA HIS A 106 7.91 -17.24 -9.05
C HIS A 106 8.44 -17.44 -7.63
N ALA A 107 9.48 -16.70 -7.24
CA ALA A 107 9.97 -16.65 -5.87
C ALA A 107 9.11 -15.77 -4.94
N GLN A 108 7.96 -15.26 -5.43
CA GLN A 108 7.09 -14.32 -4.73
C GLN A 108 7.79 -13.01 -4.32
N TRP A 109 8.82 -12.62 -5.07
CA TRP A 109 9.57 -11.39 -4.86
C TRP A 109 9.17 -10.39 -5.93
N PHE A 110 8.48 -9.34 -5.53
CA PHE A 110 7.98 -8.31 -6.43
C PHE A 110 9.08 -7.27 -6.71
N PRO A 111 9.55 -7.13 -7.95
CA PRO A 111 10.64 -6.22 -8.27
C PRO A 111 10.19 -4.76 -8.21
N ALA A 112 10.98 -3.90 -7.56
CA ALA A 112 10.72 -2.47 -7.53
C ALA A 112 10.99 -1.80 -8.90
N THR A 113 11.75 -2.43 -9.79
CA THR A 113 11.99 -1.96 -11.16
C THR A 113 11.95 -3.12 -12.15
N ALA A 114 11.45 -2.88 -13.36
CA ALA A 114 11.23 -3.94 -14.34
C ALA A 114 12.53 -4.44 -15.02
N LEU A 115 13.48 -3.55 -15.33
CA LEU A 115 14.59 -3.92 -16.23
C LEU A 115 15.77 -4.61 -15.51
N CYS A 116 16.14 -4.13 -14.33
CA CYS A 116 17.27 -4.65 -13.58
C CYS A 116 17.04 -4.42 -12.08
N PRO A 117 16.19 -5.24 -11.43
CA PRO A 117 15.85 -5.04 -10.04
C PRO A 117 17.07 -5.27 -9.15
N CYS A 118 17.50 -4.21 -8.48
CA CYS A 118 18.44 -4.29 -7.36
C CYS A 118 17.71 -4.36 -6.01
N THR A 119 16.40 -4.09 -6.02
CA THR A 119 15.50 -4.12 -4.86
C THR A 119 14.22 -4.87 -5.24
N VAL A 120 13.81 -5.80 -4.40
CA VAL A 120 12.53 -6.51 -4.48
C VAL A 120 11.83 -6.43 -3.13
N VAL A 121 10.51 -6.49 -3.14
CA VAL A 121 9.65 -6.55 -1.95
C VAL A 121 8.92 -7.87 -1.99
N THR A 122 8.88 -8.64 -0.90
CA THR A 122 8.14 -9.91 -0.91
C THR A 122 6.64 -9.64 -1.05
N LEU A 123 5.93 -10.53 -1.75
CA LEU A 123 4.46 -10.43 -1.87
C LEU A 123 3.78 -10.47 -0.49
N CYS A 124 4.36 -11.20 0.46
CA CYS A 124 3.89 -11.22 1.85
C CYS A 124 3.94 -9.81 2.47
N THR A 125 5.06 -9.09 2.34
CA THR A 125 5.18 -7.71 2.83
C THR A 125 4.21 -6.75 2.14
N LEU A 126 4.04 -6.86 0.83
CA LEU A 126 3.08 -6.01 0.09
C LEU A 126 1.63 -6.27 0.54
N CYS A 127 1.26 -7.53 0.74
CA CYS A 127 -0.06 -7.91 1.26
C CYS A 127 -0.27 -7.41 2.70
N LEU A 128 0.73 -7.56 3.57
CA LEU A 128 0.68 -7.08 4.95
C LEU A 128 0.53 -5.56 5.00
N PHE A 129 1.35 -4.84 4.22
CA PHE A 129 1.26 -3.39 4.14
C PHE A 129 -0.12 -2.94 3.67
N HIS A 130 -0.64 -3.55 2.60
CA HIS A 130 -1.97 -3.22 2.07
C HIS A 130 -3.07 -3.39 3.14
N ALA A 131 -3.04 -4.48 3.90
CA ALA A 131 -3.99 -4.72 4.98
C ALA A 131 -3.88 -3.66 6.10
N LEU A 132 -2.66 -3.33 6.54
CA LEU A 132 -2.43 -2.34 7.59
C LEU A 132 -2.72 -0.90 7.14
N ALA A 133 -2.51 -0.60 5.87
CA ALA A 133 -2.86 0.71 5.29
C ALA A 133 -4.37 0.93 5.30
N ILE A 134 -5.16 -0.12 5.03
CA ILE A 134 -6.63 -0.04 5.05
C ILE A 134 -7.16 -0.09 6.48
N GLN A 135 -6.79 -1.11 7.25
CA GLN A 135 -7.37 -1.38 8.57
C GLN A 135 -6.80 -0.46 9.66
N GLY A 136 -5.48 -0.29 9.67
CA GLY A 136 -4.77 0.47 10.70
C GLY A 136 -4.45 1.91 10.31
N LYS A 137 -4.80 2.33 9.08
CA LYS A 137 -4.43 3.63 8.51
C LYS A 137 -2.91 3.91 8.58
N VAL A 138 -2.10 2.84 8.57
CA VAL A 138 -0.65 2.95 8.63
C VAL A 138 -0.14 3.49 7.30
N ASN A 139 0.59 4.60 7.35
CA ASN A 139 1.19 5.17 6.14
C ASN A 139 2.47 4.39 5.74
N ALA A 140 2.88 4.53 4.48
CA ALA A 140 4.04 3.80 3.94
C ALA A 140 5.35 4.13 4.66
N TYR A 141 5.50 5.37 5.15
CA TYR A 141 6.70 5.84 5.83
C TYR A 141 6.89 5.13 7.18
N ASP A 142 5.85 5.12 8.02
CA ASP A 142 5.89 4.47 9.33
C ASP A 142 6.04 2.96 9.19
N PHE A 143 5.35 2.33 8.23
CA PHE A 143 5.51 0.90 7.96
C PHE A 143 6.95 0.55 7.56
N TYR A 144 7.53 1.30 6.62
CA TYR A 144 8.91 1.06 6.16
C TYR A 144 9.92 1.28 7.30
N ASN A 145 9.75 2.33 8.10
CA ASN A 145 10.62 2.56 9.26
C ASN A 145 10.45 1.48 10.32
N GLY A 146 9.26 0.90 10.46
CA GLY A 146 9.03 -0.33 11.24
C GLY A 146 9.93 -1.48 10.77
N LEU A 147 10.04 -1.71 9.46
CA LEU A 147 10.96 -2.72 8.90
C LEU A 147 12.44 -2.37 9.15
N VAL A 148 12.80 -1.08 9.08
CA VAL A 148 14.15 -0.61 9.43
C VAL A 148 14.45 -0.91 10.91
N CYS A 149 13.51 -0.63 11.82
CA CYS A 149 13.64 -0.93 13.24
C CYS A 149 13.68 -2.44 13.52
N ILE A 150 12.93 -3.26 12.78
CA ILE A 150 13.06 -4.72 12.87
C ILE A 150 14.47 -5.13 12.47
N THR A 151 14.99 -4.59 11.35
CA THR A 151 16.32 -4.89 10.82
C THR A 151 17.43 -4.52 11.79
N ASP A 152 17.39 -3.30 12.32
CA ASP A 152 18.31 -2.80 13.34
C ASP A 152 17.66 -1.75 14.26
N GLY A 153 17.01 -2.21 15.32
CA GLY A 153 16.35 -1.34 16.28
C GLY A 153 17.30 -0.53 17.17
N ALA A 154 18.58 -0.91 17.22
CA ALA A 154 19.59 -0.21 18.01
C ALA A 154 20.24 0.96 17.25
N GLY A 155 20.00 1.09 15.94
CA GLY A 155 20.62 2.10 15.09
C GLY A 155 22.14 1.96 14.95
N LYS A 156 22.69 0.79 15.28
CA LYS A 156 24.13 0.48 15.19
C LYS A 156 24.57 0.19 13.75
N PHE A 157 23.66 -0.31 12.93
CA PHE A 157 23.81 -0.59 11.51
C PHE A 157 22.83 0.27 10.73
N LYS A 158 23.34 1.11 9.82
CA LYS A 158 22.46 1.84 8.89
C LYS A 158 22.19 0.95 7.66
N PRO A 159 21.03 0.28 7.55
CA PRO A 159 20.70 -0.41 6.31
C PRO A 159 20.64 0.61 5.17
N LYS A 160 20.95 0.17 3.95
CA LYS A 160 20.76 1.01 2.77
C LYS A 160 19.27 1.39 2.69
N VAL A 161 19.00 2.67 2.52
CA VAL A 161 17.63 3.18 2.44
C VAL A 161 17.08 2.88 1.05
N ALA A 162 15.94 2.19 0.99
CA ALA A 162 15.21 1.85 -0.22
C ALA A 162 13.70 2.17 -0.11
N TYR A 163 13.39 3.26 0.60
CA TYR A 163 12.02 3.71 0.82
C TYR A 163 11.30 4.05 -0.49
N ASN A 164 11.99 4.71 -1.42
CA ASN A 164 11.41 5.11 -2.71
C ASN A 164 11.07 3.87 -3.55
N GLU A 165 11.96 2.87 -3.54
CA GLU A 165 11.77 1.58 -4.19
C GLU A 165 10.59 0.81 -3.58
N PHE A 166 10.45 0.84 -2.25
CA PHE A 166 9.28 0.26 -1.56
C PHE A 166 7.99 0.95 -2.00
N VAL A 167 7.92 2.29 -1.95
CA VAL A 167 6.74 3.05 -2.38
C VAL A 167 6.40 2.77 -3.85
N HIS A 168 7.41 2.70 -4.72
CA HIS A 168 7.22 2.38 -6.12
C HIS A 168 6.65 0.97 -6.32
N ALA A 169 7.20 -0.03 -5.63
CA ALA A 169 6.66 -1.40 -5.66
C ALA A 169 5.21 -1.46 -5.16
N VAL A 170 4.89 -0.75 -4.07
CA VAL A 170 3.53 -0.62 -3.52
C VAL A 170 2.56 0.00 -4.54
N GLN A 171 2.97 1.08 -5.21
CA GLN A 171 2.13 1.75 -6.22
C GLN A 171 1.80 0.82 -7.39
N ILE A 172 2.81 0.14 -7.94
CA ILE A 172 2.61 -0.84 -9.02
C ILE A 172 1.74 -2.01 -8.53
N PHE A 173 2.02 -2.52 -7.33
CA PHE A 173 1.25 -3.62 -6.76
C PHE A 173 -0.24 -3.27 -6.59
N HIS A 174 -0.55 -2.09 -6.05
CA HIS A 174 -1.92 -1.61 -5.93
C HIS A 174 -2.60 -1.45 -7.29
N HIS A 175 -1.89 -0.90 -8.27
CA HIS A 175 -2.40 -0.77 -9.64
C HIS A 175 -2.74 -2.14 -10.26
N ILE A 176 -1.83 -3.11 -10.16
CA ILE A 176 -2.04 -4.48 -10.67
C ILE A 176 -3.19 -5.16 -9.93
N ARG A 177 -3.32 -4.98 -8.61
CA ARG A 177 -4.45 -5.53 -7.83
C ARG A 177 -5.78 -4.94 -8.29
N MET A 178 -5.85 -3.64 -8.51
CA MET A 178 -7.04 -2.97 -9.01
C MET A 178 -7.43 -3.52 -10.39
N ALA A 179 -6.47 -3.68 -11.31
CA ALA A 179 -6.71 -4.30 -12.61
C ALA A 179 -7.15 -5.77 -12.51
N LYS A 180 -6.58 -6.53 -11.55
CA LYS A 180 -6.98 -7.91 -11.27
C LYS A 180 -8.42 -7.99 -10.75
N HIS A 181 -8.81 -7.09 -9.84
CA HIS A 181 -10.17 -7.03 -9.29
C HIS A 181 -11.20 -6.71 -10.37
N ALA A 182 -10.88 -5.82 -11.31
CA ALA A 182 -11.74 -5.49 -12.45
C ALA A 182 -11.66 -6.52 -13.60
N GLY A 183 -11.00 -7.66 -13.42
CA GLY A 183 -10.91 -8.72 -14.43
C GLY A 183 -10.09 -8.36 -15.68
N ARG A 184 -9.36 -7.25 -15.68
CA ARG A 184 -8.64 -6.73 -16.88
C ARG A 184 -7.51 -7.63 -17.35
N MET A 185 -7.01 -8.53 -16.49
CA MET A 185 -6.02 -9.53 -16.87
C MET A 185 -6.57 -10.58 -17.86
N TYR A 186 -7.88 -10.76 -17.92
CA TYR A 186 -8.54 -11.70 -18.83
C TYR A 186 -9.01 -11.04 -20.14
N ASP A 187 -8.84 -9.72 -20.30
CA ASP A 187 -9.13 -9.07 -21.58
C ASP A 187 -8.14 -9.60 -22.64
N PRO A 188 -8.63 -10.17 -23.77
CA PRO A 188 -7.78 -10.64 -24.85
C PRO A 188 -6.82 -9.57 -25.42
N LYS A 189 -7.18 -8.29 -25.30
CA LYS A 189 -6.37 -7.14 -25.72
C LYS A 189 -5.43 -6.63 -24.62
N GLY A 190 -5.45 -7.26 -23.44
CA GLY A 190 -4.58 -6.96 -22.31
C GLY A 190 -5.00 -5.74 -21.48
N MET A 191 -4.26 -5.50 -20.39
CA MET A 191 -4.53 -4.43 -19.42
C MET A 191 -4.48 -3.03 -20.06
N GLN A 192 -3.69 -2.84 -21.11
CA GLN A 192 -3.59 -1.60 -21.87
C GLN A 192 -4.90 -1.19 -22.58
N ASN A 193 -5.82 -2.13 -22.77
CA ASN A 193 -7.13 -1.85 -23.36
C ASN A 193 -8.16 -1.35 -22.32
N THR A 194 -7.73 -1.11 -21.08
CA THR A 194 -8.62 -0.59 -20.02
C THR A 194 -9.07 0.82 -20.36
N MET A 195 -10.39 1.00 -20.43
CA MET A 195 -11.00 2.29 -20.76
C MET A 195 -11.21 3.15 -19.50
N ARG A 196 -11.59 4.40 -19.74
CA ARG A 196 -11.91 5.37 -18.69
C ARG A 196 -12.96 4.80 -17.73
N ARG A 197 -12.68 4.90 -16.43
CA ARG A 197 -13.52 4.44 -15.30
C ARG A 197 -13.76 2.93 -15.19
N GLU A 198 -13.14 2.09 -16.01
CA GLU A 198 -13.35 0.63 -15.93
C GLU A 198 -12.75 -0.04 -14.69
N LEU A 199 -11.84 0.65 -13.98
CA LEU A 199 -11.28 0.20 -12.71
C LEU A 199 -11.99 0.81 -11.49
N ALA A 200 -12.96 1.70 -11.70
CA ALA A 200 -13.72 2.29 -10.61
C ALA A 200 -14.73 1.27 -10.08
N LEU A 201 -14.83 1.14 -8.75
CA LEU A 201 -15.92 0.39 -8.16
C LEU A 201 -17.19 1.23 -8.25
N VAL A 202 -18.22 0.63 -8.82
CA VAL A 202 -19.55 1.22 -8.82
C VAL A 202 -20.14 1.08 -7.42
N CYS A 203 -20.61 2.18 -6.85
CA CYS A 203 -21.25 2.14 -5.54
C CYS A 203 -22.58 1.39 -5.66
N PRO A 204 -22.78 0.25 -4.94
CA PRO A 204 -24.01 -0.53 -5.04
C PRO A 204 -25.22 0.18 -4.44
N ALA A 205 -24.99 1.15 -3.54
CA ALA A 205 -26.04 1.95 -2.92
C ALA A 205 -26.50 3.14 -3.80
N CYS A 206 -25.69 3.55 -4.78
CA CYS A 206 -26.09 4.63 -5.68
C CYS A 206 -27.21 4.15 -6.61
N PRO A 207 -28.24 4.97 -6.88
CA PRO A 207 -29.29 4.61 -7.82
C PRO A 207 -28.74 4.61 -9.25
N ILE A 208 -28.77 3.46 -9.90
CA ILE A 208 -28.23 3.24 -11.23
C ILE A 208 -29.37 2.72 -12.12
N PRO A 209 -29.87 3.56 -13.05
CA PRO A 209 -30.88 3.15 -14.01
C PRO A 209 -30.47 1.86 -14.71
N SER A 210 -31.41 0.95 -14.93
CA SER A 210 -31.21 -0.38 -15.56
C SER A 210 -30.37 -1.41 -14.80
N LEU A 211 -29.83 -1.08 -13.63
CA LEU A 211 -29.03 -2.03 -12.83
C LEU A 211 -29.69 -2.39 -11.50
N ASN A 212 -29.98 -1.40 -10.66
CA ASN A 212 -30.52 -1.60 -9.31
C ASN A 212 -31.78 -0.77 -9.03
N LEU A 213 -32.40 -0.20 -10.07
CA LEU A 213 -33.68 0.49 -9.99
C LEU A 213 -34.80 -0.35 -10.64
N PRO A 214 -35.99 -0.42 -10.04
CA PRO A 214 -37.12 -1.15 -10.63
C PRO A 214 -37.64 -0.45 -11.89
N PRO A 215 -38.31 -1.19 -12.80
CA PRO A 215 -38.99 -0.57 -13.94
C PRO A 215 -40.00 0.49 -13.48
N GLY A 216 -40.04 1.64 -14.15
CA GLY A 216 -40.94 2.74 -13.80
C GLY A 216 -40.49 3.60 -12.60
N TRP A 217 -39.26 3.41 -12.10
CA TRP A 217 -38.68 4.22 -11.00
C TRP A 217 -38.77 5.75 -11.24
N GLU A 218 -38.80 6.18 -12.49
CA GLU A 218 -38.95 7.60 -12.89
C GLU A 218 -40.28 8.21 -12.44
N ASN A 219 -41.32 7.38 -12.31
CA ASN A 219 -42.66 7.77 -11.90
C ASN A 219 -42.92 7.48 -10.42
N ALA A 220 -41.89 7.12 -9.65
CA ALA A 220 -42.04 6.84 -8.23
C ALA A 220 -42.58 8.06 -7.47
N PRO A 221 -43.51 7.87 -6.53
CA PRO A 221 -44.02 8.97 -5.71
C PRO A 221 -42.89 9.60 -4.89
N PRO A 222 -43.03 10.87 -4.43
CA PRO A 222 -41.97 11.60 -3.75
C PRO A 222 -41.32 10.86 -2.57
N GLU A 223 -42.11 10.08 -1.83
CA GLU A 223 -41.69 9.22 -0.73
C GLU A 223 -40.76 8.05 -1.15
N ASP A 224 -40.89 7.54 -2.37
CA ASP A 224 -40.12 6.40 -2.90
C ASP A 224 -39.04 6.83 -3.91
N ARG A 225 -38.71 8.13 -3.95
CA ARG A 225 -37.69 8.63 -4.87
C ARG A 225 -36.31 8.08 -4.51
N TYR A 226 -35.61 7.61 -5.54
CA TYR A 226 -34.25 7.12 -5.44
C TYR A 226 -33.27 8.30 -5.51
N TYR A 227 -32.60 8.62 -4.40
CA TYR A 227 -31.67 9.75 -4.32
C TYR A 227 -30.20 9.31 -4.44
N ALA A 228 -29.42 10.09 -5.17
CA ALA A 228 -27.96 10.06 -5.11
C ALA A 228 -27.48 11.26 -4.29
N PHE A 229 -26.98 11.01 -3.08
CA PHE A 229 -26.37 12.07 -2.28
C PHE A 229 -24.94 12.32 -2.75
N LEU A 230 -24.75 13.44 -3.45
CA LEU A 230 -23.43 13.92 -3.85
C LEU A 230 -22.89 14.84 -2.76
N THR A 231 -22.18 14.27 -1.80
CA THR A 231 -21.47 15.04 -0.78
C THR A 231 -20.07 15.39 -1.28
N ILE A 232 -19.78 16.67 -1.42
CA ILE A 232 -18.42 17.16 -1.67
C ILE A 232 -17.82 17.48 -0.31
N ASP A 233 -16.80 16.73 0.11
CA ASP A 233 -16.01 17.10 1.28
C ASP A 233 -15.23 18.38 0.95
N ALA A 234 -15.76 19.51 1.39
CA ALA A 234 -15.17 20.83 1.21
C ALA A 234 -14.01 21.11 2.18
N ASN A 235 -13.41 20.08 2.78
CA ASN A 235 -12.14 20.20 3.50
C ASN A 235 -10.97 20.41 2.53
N PHE A 236 -10.99 21.54 1.82
CA PHE A 236 -9.94 22.00 0.92
C PHE A 236 -8.72 22.51 1.69
N LYS A 237 -8.20 21.74 2.66
CA LYS A 237 -6.80 21.89 3.10
C LYS A 237 -5.86 21.29 2.06
N LEU A 238 -6.07 21.63 0.78
CA LEU A 238 -5.15 21.36 -0.30
C LEU A 238 -3.98 22.35 -0.15
N LYS A 239 -3.08 22.08 0.80
CA LYS A 239 -1.79 22.79 0.84
C LYS A 239 -1.15 22.62 -0.53
N ALA A 240 -0.80 23.74 -1.18
CA ALA A 240 -0.10 23.80 -2.45
C ALA A 240 1.19 22.96 -2.39
N LYS A 241 1.07 21.67 -2.71
CA LYS A 241 2.18 20.73 -2.85
C LYS A 241 2.64 20.64 -4.31
N ASN A 242 2.30 21.62 -5.15
CA ASN A 242 2.91 21.71 -6.47
C ASN A 242 4.40 22.06 -6.30
N ARG A 243 5.24 21.03 -6.27
CA ARG A 243 6.69 21.12 -6.12
C ARG A 243 7.41 21.05 -7.48
N GLY A 244 6.69 21.22 -8.59
CA GLY A 244 7.24 21.03 -9.94
C GLY A 244 7.61 19.58 -10.26
N THR A 245 7.11 18.61 -9.49
CA THR A 245 7.39 17.19 -9.69
C THR A 245 6.56 16.64 -10.86
N LYS A 246 7.22 16.05 -11.85
CA LYS A 246 6.56 15.28 -12.92
C LYS A 246 6.12 13.93 -12.36
N ALA A 247 4.83 13.78 -12.06
CA ALA A 247 4.26 12.49 -11.71
C ALA A 247 4.02 11.67 -12.98
N VAL A 248 4.47 10.43 -13.02
CA VAL A 248 4.10 9.47 -14.07
C VAL A 248 2.89 8.70 -13.57
N MET A 249 1.74 8.90 -14.21
CA MET A 249 0.51 8.20 -13.84
C MET A 249 0.52 6.78 -14.40
N LEU A 250 0.30 5.79 -13.53
CA LEU A 250 0.13 4.39 -13.94
C LEU A 250 -1.26 4.11 -14.53
N SER A 251 -2.26 4.90 -14.14
CA SER A 251 -3.66 4.69 -14.48
C SER A 251 -4.38 6.03 -14.68
N ASP A 252 -4.05 6.71 -15.77
CA ASP A 252 -4.70 7.96 -16.15
C ASP A 252 -6.17 7.69 -16.52
N SER A 253 -7.10 8.27 -15.78
CA SER A 253 -8.56 8.12 -15.95
C SER A 253 -9.19 6.73 -15.74
N TYR A 254 -8.43 5.69 -15.36
CA TYR A 254 -8.98 4.33 -15.29
C TYR A 254 -9.94 4.12 -14.11
N ALA A 255 -9.79 4.87 -13.02
CA ALA A 255 -10.61 4.73 -11.81
C ALA A 255 -11.42 6.02 -11.54
N TYR A 256 -11.34 6.57 -10.33
CA TYR A 256 -12.15 7.70 -9.89
C TYR A 256 -11.63 9.08 -10.35
N ILE A 257 -10.35 9.17 -10.71
CA ILE A 257 -9.72 10.44 -11.10
C ILE A 257 -9.96 10.68 -12.60
N VAL A 258 -10.22 11.93 -13.00
CA VAL A 258 -10.37 12.33 -14.41
C VAL A 258 -9.04 12.28 -15.15
N GLN A 259 -9.09 12.33 -16.49
CA GLN A 259 -7.88 12.33 -17.29
C GLN A 259 -7.07 13.61 -17.07
N ASP A 260 -5.75 13.50 -16.96
CA ASP A 260 -4.86 14.67 -16.76
C ASP A 260 -5.02 15.71 -17.87
N ALA A 261 -5.19 15.28 -19.12
CA ALA A 261 -5.39 16.17 -20.27
C ALA A 261 -6.73 16.94 -20.20
N ASP A 262 -7.81 16.24 -19.85
CA ASP A 262 -9.13 16.84 -19.66
C ASP A 262 -9.11 17.86 -18.52
N TYR A 263 -8.46 17.50 -17.39
CA TYR A 263 -8.33 18.37 -16.24
C TYR A 263 -7.49 19.61 -16.55
N ALA A 264 -6.38 19.46 -17.28
CA ALA A 264 -5.57 20.58 -17.74
C ALA A 264 -6.37 21.52 -18.67
N SER A 265 -7.19 20.97 -19.58
CA SER A 265 -8.09 21.77 -20.42
C SER A 265 -9.10 22.54 -19.60
N HIS A 266 -9.71 21.89 -18.60
CA HIS A 266 -10.64 22.54 -17.68
C HIS A 266 -9.97 23.69 -16.92
N LEU A 267 -8.79 23.45 -16.31
CA LEU A 267 -8.04 24.48 -15.60
C LEU A 267 -7.72 25.68 -16.49
N SER A 268 -7.33 25.46 -17.76
CA SER A 268 -7.03 26.55 -18.70
C SER A 268 -8.23 27.44 -19.02
N LYS A 269 -9.44 26.87 -18.98
CA LYS A 269 -10.70 27.58 -19.24
C LYS A 269 -11.25 28.26 -17.99
N SER A 270 -10.98 27.71 -16.81
CA SER A 270 -11.51 28.17 -15.52
C SER A 270 -10.52 29.02 -14.69
N MET A 271 -9.42 29.51 -15.29
CA MET A 271 -8.45 30.36 -14.58
C MET A 271 -9.03 31.70 -14.10
N ASP A 272 -10.12 32.18 -14.71
CA ASP A 272 -10.77 33.44 -14.29
C ASP A 272 -11.66 33.26 -13.05
N ASP A 273 -12.32 32.10 -12.89
CA ASP A 273 -13.16 31.78 -11.72
C ASP A 273 -12.35 31.68 -10.42
N MET A 274 -11.07 31.27 -10.51
CA MET A 274 -10.17 31.15 -9.35
C MET A 274 -9.75 32.50 -8.77
N LYS A 275 -9.74 33.57 -9.58
CA LYS A 275 -9.48 34.94 -9.10
C LYS A 275 -10.66 35.49 -8.30
N GLU A 276 -11.89 35.13 -8.67
CA GLU A 276 -13.11 35.55 -7.95
C GLU A 276 -13.18 34.96 -6.54
N VAL A 277 -12.80 33.68 -6.35
CA VAL A 277 -12.80 33.05 -5.01
C VAL A 277 -11.75 33.67 -4.09
N GLN A 278 -10.56 33.98 -4.61
CA GLN A 278 -9.55 34.73 -3.84
C GLN A 278 -10.01 36.17 -3.56
N SER A 279 -10.69 36.82 -4.50
CA SER A 279 -11.24 38.16 -4.32
C SER A 279 -12.38 38.19 -3.30
N MET A 280 -13.28 37.21 -3.30
CA MET A 280 -14.34 37.07 -2.29
C MET A 280 -13.78 36.77 -0.90
N LEU A 281 -12.75 35.92 -0.80
CA LEU A 281 -12.07 35.68 0.48
C LEU A 281 -11.38 36.95 0.99
N MET A 282 -10.73 37.70 0.10
CA MET A 282 -10.11 38.99 0.44
C MET A 282 -11.15 40.05 0.80
N LEU A 283 -12.32 40.06 0.15
CA LEU A 283 -13.45 40.94 0.50
C LEU A 283 -14.09 40.53 1.82
N PHE A 284 -14.21 39.24 2.11
CA PHE A 284 -14.69 38.73 3.40
C PHE A 284 -13.71 39.09 4.52
N LEU A 285 -12.40 38.87 4.30
CA LEU A 285 -11.36 39.27 5.26
C LEU A 285 -11.29 40.79 5.42
N ALA A 286 -11.42 41.57 4.34
CA ALA A 286 -11.49 43.02 4.41
C ALA A 286 -12.74 43.47 5.15
N TRP A 287 -13.90 42.85 4.94
CA TRP A 287 -15.12 43.12 5.68
C TRP A 287 -14.98 42.78 7.17
N VAL A 288 -14.37 41.64 7.51
CA VAL A 288 -14.06 41.26 8.90
C VAL A 288 -13.09 42.25 9.56
N LEU A 289 -12.09 42.74 8.83
CA LEU A 289 -11.05 43.64 9.36
C LEU A 289 -11.47 45.13 9.38
N LEU A 290 -12.37 45.54 8.48
CA LEU A 290 -12.82 46.93 8.33
C LEU A 290 -14.19 47.20 8.95
N SER A 291 -14.92 46.17 9.39
CA SER A 291 -16.16 46.36 10.16
C SER A 291 -15.81 46.92 11.54
N PRO A 292 -16.27 48.14 11.89
CA PRO A 292 -15.85 48.84 13.11
C PRO A 292 -16.62 48.42 14.38
N GLN A 293 -17.44 47.36 14.29
CA GLN A 293 -18.18 46.85 15.44
C GLN A 293 -17.42 45.67 16.05
N PRO A 294 -17.12 45.68 17.36
CA PRO A 294 -16.71 44.45 18.04
C PRO A 294 -17.82 43.42 17.86
N TRP A 295 -17.43 42.19 17.56
CA TRP A 295 -18.37 41.07 17.46
C TRP A 295 -19.04 40.87 18.82
N ASP A 296 -20.27 41.34 18.97
CA ASP A 296 -21.16 40.84 20.01
C ASP A 296 -21.47 39.39 19.64
N PHE A 297 -20.75 38.45 20.23
CA PHE A 297 -21.22 37.08 20.29
C PHE A 297 -22.62 37.11 20.89
N PRO A 298 -23.62 36.40 20.32
CA PRO A 298 -24.85 36.18 21.07
C PRO A 298 -24.44 35.62 22.45
N PRO A 299 -25.02 36.13 23.55
CA PRO A 299 -24.68 35.62 24.87
C PRO A 299 -24.77 34.10 24.83
N SER A 300 -23.80 33.43 25.46
CA SER A 300 -23.93 32.02 25.79
C SER A 300 -25.33 31.83 26.34
N ILE A 301 -26.06 30.86 25.78
CA ILE A 301 -27.20 30.31 26.50
C ILE A 301 -26.58 29.62 27.71
N ASP A 302 -26.27 30.38 28.75
CA ASP A 302 -26.18 29.92 30.12
C ASP A 302 -27.62 29.69 30.57
N GLY A 303 -28.22 28.64 30.00
CA GLY A 303 -29.42 28.03 30.54
C GLY A 303 -28.97 27.21 31.74
N ASP A 304 -29.38 27.66 32.92
CA ASP A 304 -29.36 26.93 34.18
C ASP A 304 -29.48 25.43 33.98
N VAL A 305 -28.41 24.70 34.29
CA VAL A 305 -28.51 23.27 34.59
C VAL A 305 -29.03 23.16 36.02
N SER A 306 -30.30 23.53 36.23
CA SER A 306 -31.06 22.95 37.35
C SER A 306 -31.36 21.51 36.95
N ARG A 307 -30.66 20.58 37.59
CA ARG A 307 -31.06 19.18 37.72
C ARG A 307 -32.54 19.11 38.11
N GLU A 308 -33.38 18.74 37.16
CA GLU A 308 -34.58 17.97 37.44
C GLU A 308 -34.32 16.56 36.93
N ASP A 309 -33.94 15.68 37.86
CA ASP A 309 -34.03 14.25 37.66
C ASP A 309 -35.52 13.91 37.49
N SER A 310 -35.92 13.51 36.28
CA SER A 310 -37.16 12.78 36.03
C SER A 310 -36.86 11.66 35.04
N PRO A 311 -37.14 10.39 35.39
CA PRO A 311 -36.82 9.25 34.55
C PRO A 311 -37.78 9.21 33.37
N MET A 312 -37.25 9.24 32.15
CA MET A 312 -38.04 8.97 30.95
C MET A 312 -38.18 7.45 30.82
N GLU A 313 -39.37 6.97 31.12
CA GLU A 313 -39.81 5.59 30.85
C GLU A 313 -39.65 5.29 29.35
N LEU A 314 -39.04 4.13 29.06
CA LEU A 314 -39.02 3.55 27.73
C LEU A 314 -40.35 2.84 27.51
N ASP A 315 -41.26 3.47 26.76
CA ASP A 315 -42.41 2.76 26.21
C ASP A 315 -41.93 1.82 25.09
N GLU A 316 -41.92 0.53 25.39
CA GLU A 316 -41.87 -0.54 24.41
C GLU A 316 -43.19 -0.58 23.61
N PRO A 317 -43.18 -0.58 22.27
CA PRO A 317 -44.31 -1.13 21.54
C PRO A 317 -44.14 -2.65 21.44
N GLU A 318 -44.93 -3.35 22.26
CA GLU A 318 -45.28 -4.75 22.07
C GLU A 318 -45.72 -4.99 20.61
N GLY A 319 -45.10 -5.96 19.96
CA GLY A 319 -45.38 -6.32 18.57
C GLY A 319 -44.70 -7.61 18.17
N VAL A 320 -44.96 -8.68 18.92
CA VAL A 320 -44.61 -10.04 18.53
C VAL A 320 -45.41 -10.41 17.28
N VAL A 321 -44.74 -10.60 16.16
CA VAL A 321 -45.25 -11.39 15.04
C VAL A 321 -44.29 -12.54 14.80
N SER A 322 -44.72 -13.73 15.22
CA SER A 322 -44.16 -15.02 14.87
C SER A 322 -44.28 -15.26 13.36
N LEU A 323 -43.19 -15.66 12.72
CA LEU A 323 -43.25 -16.34 11.43
C LEU A 323 -42.89 -17.82 11.69
N ASP A 324 -43.91 -18.66 11.59
CA ASP A 324 -43.79 -20.06 11.16
C ASP A 324 -43.29 -20.12 9.70
#